data_AF-A0A0C3KGD3-F1
#
_entry.id   AF-A0A0C3KGD3-F1
#
_cell.length_a   1.000
_cell.length_b   1.000
_cell.length_c   1.000
_cell.angle_alpha   90.00
_cell.angle_beta   90.00
_cell.angle_gamma   90.00
#
_symmetry.space_group_name_H-M   'P 1'
#
loop_
_entity.id
_entity.type
_entity.pdbx_description
1 polymer ?
#
loop_
_entity_poly.entity_id
_entity_poly.type
_entity_poly.pdbx_seq_one_letter_code
_entity_poly.pdbx_strand_id
1 'polypeptide(L)'
;LQYCCENTNVLANSCCNVVKGRLVLQTQYWDTYTGLEDYGHLLPRGSWTIHGLWPSNLFISYNQYRNLTKRCDSDLSPSDLPVGTTVPPVFPPEECRSSESGVQDFPSVVETFWINQGVPNEDLWAHEFSKHVTCTSTFEVACYEPDYKEHQDVVNF
;
A
#
# COMPACT_ATOMS: atom_id res chain seq x y z
N LEU A 1 -6.81 -23.79 11.78
CA LEU A 1 -6.36 -22.76 10.84
C LEU A 1 -7.58 -22.20 10.11
N GLN A 2 -7.58 -20.90 9.84
CA GLN A 2 -8.63 -20.20 9.09
C GLN A 2 -7.96 -19.50 7.92
N TYR A 3 -8.38 -19.84 6.70
CA TYR A 3 -7.85 -19.24 5.46
C TYR A 3 -8.88 -18.26 4.90
N CYS A 4 -8.41 -17.11 4.41
CA CYS A 4 -9.27 -16.21 3.67
C CYS A 4 -9.63 -16.84 2.31
N CYS A 5 -10.76 -16.46 1.72
CA CYS A 5 -11.31 -17.01 0.47
C CYS A 5 -11.76 -18.48 0.44
N GLU A 6 -11.40 -19.31 1.42
CA GLU A 6 -11.79 -20.73 1.45
C GLU A 6 -12.97 -21.02 2.37
N ASN A 7 -13.20 -20.17 3.37
CA ASN A 7 -14.20 -20.41 4.40
C ASN A 7 -15.60 -19.96 3.95
N THR A 8 -16.59 -20.85 4.03
CA THR A 8 -17.99 -20.55 3.70
C THR A 8 -18.73 -19.81 4.82
N ASN A 9 -18.12 -19.72 6.01
CA ASN A 9 -18.67 -19.00 7.15
C ASN A 9 -18.26 -17.52 7.12
N VAL A 10 -19.12 -16.65 7.64
CA VAL A 10 -18.82 -15.22 7.81
C VAL A 10 -17.58 -15.08 8.70
N LEU A 11 -16.51 -14.52 8.15
CA LEU A 11 -15.29 -14.19 8.90
C LEU A 11 -15.65 -13.04 9.86
N ALA A 12 -15.70 -13.32 11.16
CA ALA A 12 -16.21 -12.37 12.15
C ALA A 12 -15.21 -11.27 12.53
N ASN A 13 -13.90 -11.54 12.49
CA ASN A 13 -12.87 -10.59 12.88
C ASN A 13 -12.04 -10.14 11.66
N SER A 14 -12.26 -8.89 11.24
CA SER A 14 -11.59 -8.23 10.11
C SER A 14 -10.14 -7.84 10.35
N CYS A 15 -9.70 -7.85 11.61
CA CYS A 15 -8.31 -7.61 12.01
C CYS A 15 -7.47 -8.89 11.98
N CYS A 16 -8.10 -10.06 12.14
CA CYS A 16 -7.45 -11.35 12.04
C CYS A 16 -7.67 -12.05 10.69
N ASN A 17 -8.49 -11.47 9.82
CA ASN A 17 -8.80 -12.01 8.50
C ASN A 17 -8.94 -10.86 7.51
N VAL A 18 -8.35 -11.00 6.32
CA VAL A 18 -8.48 -10.02 5.24
C VAL A 18 -9.87 -10.08 4.61
N VAL A 19 -10.90 -9.57 5.29
CA VAL A 19 -12.30 -9.70 4.85
C VAL A 19 -12.67 -8.73 3.72
N LYS A 20 -11.97 -7.59 3.68
CA LYS A 20 -11.91 -6.63 2.57
C LYS A 20 -10.57 -6.87 1.89
N GLY A 21 -10.57 -7.26 0.61
CA GLY A 21 -9.32 -7.67 -0.06
C GLY A 21 -8.95 -9.14 0.10
N ARG A 22 -9.95 -10.02 0.02
CA ARG A 22 -9.88 -11.43 0.41
C ARG A 22 -8.75 -12.23 -0.24
N LEU A 23 -8.34 -11.85 -1.44
CA LEU A 23 -7.14 -12.35 -2.10
C LEU A 23 -6.06 -11.28 -2.06
N VAL A 24 -4.83 -11.65 -1.75
CA VAL A 24 -3.68 -10.75 -1.77
C VAL A 24 -2.81 -11.09 -2.96
N LEU A 25 -2.58 -10.10 -3.83
CA LEU A 25 -1.68 -10.23 -4.98
C LEU A 25 -0.38 -9.52 -4.65
N GLN A 26 0.73 -10.24 -4.68
CA GLN A 26 2.06 -9.65 -4.64
C GLN A 26 2.52 -9.43 -6.08
N THR A 27 2.60 -8.16 -6.51
CA THR A 27 2.92 -7.79 -7.89
C THR A 27 4.38 -7.35 -8.00
N GLN A 28 4.99 -7.66 -9.13
CA GLN A 28 6.40 -7.39 -9.38
C GLN A 28 6.60 -6.75 -10.75
N TYR A 29 7.69 -6.01 -10.89
CA TYR A 29 8.18 -5.48 -12.15
C TYR A 29 9.47 -6.18 -12.61
N TRP A 30 9.63 -6.25 -13.93
CA TRP A 30 10.90 -6.55 -14.58
C TRP A 30 11.30 -5.37 -15.42
N ASP A 31 11.93 -4.40 -14.76
CA ASP A 31 12.38 -3.17 -15.39
C ASP A 31 13.86 -3.25 -15.73
N THR A 32 14.26 -2.50 -16.75
CA THR A 32 15.67 -2.40 -17.17
C THR A 32 16.26 -1.01 -16.94
N TYR A 33 15.41 -0.02 -16.64
CA TYR A 33 15.78 1.34 -16.34
C TYR A 33 14.76 1.95 -15.36
N THR A 34 15.23 2.87 -14.51
CA THR A 34 14.40 3.71 -13.66
C THR A 34 14.08 5.03 -14.33
N GLY A 35 14.93 5.50 -15.26
CA GLY A 35 14.85 6.88 -15.79
C GLY A 35 15.35 7.95 -14.81
N LEU A 36 15.92 7.54 -13.68
CA LEU A 36 16.51 8.38 -12.64
C LEU A 36 17.93 7.90 -12.26
N GLU A 37 18.60 7.17 -13.16
CA GLU A 37 19.93 6.62 -12.93
C GLU A 37 20.96 7.72 -12.60
N ASP A 38 20.83 8.89 -13.25
CA ASP A 38 21.68 10.07 -13.00
C ASP A 38 21.52 10.62 -11.57
N TYR A 39 20.43 10.28 -10.88
CA TYR A 39 20.14 10.62 -9.49
C TYR A 39 20.45 9.46 -8.52
N GLY A 40 21.05 8.37 -9.00
CA GLY A 40 21.43 7.22 -8.19
C GLY A 40 20.29 6.22 -7.91
N HIS A 41 19.13 6.37 -8.56
CA HIS A 41 18.05 5.39 -8.48
C HIS A 41 18.38 4.21 -9.40
N LEU A 42 18.85 3.12 -8.80
CA LEU A 42 19.35 1.96 -9.53
C LEU A 42 18.53 0.71 -9.22
N LEU A 43 18.27 -0.09 -10.25
CA LEU A 43 17.63 -1.39 -10.10
C LEU A 43 18.65 -2.45 -9.66
N PRO A 44 18.25 -3.40 -8.80
CA PRO A 44 19.10 -4.52 -8.42
C PRO A 44 19.31 -5.43 -9.63
N ARG A 45 20.58 -5.80 -9.90
CA ARG A 45 20.91 -6.63 -11.07
C ARG A 45 20.25 -8.00 -10.99
N GLY A 46 19.67 -8.43 -12.11
CA GLY A 46 19.14 -9.79 -12.28
C GLY A 46 18.01 -10.14 -11.33
N SER A 47 17.27 -9.13 -10.84
CA SER A 47 16.21 -9.29 -9.85
C SER A 47 14.94 -8.60 -10.33
N TRP A 48 13.80 -9.19 -10.00
CA TRP A 48 12.52 -8.48 -10.06
C TRP A 48 12.44 -7.47 -8.93
N THR A 49 11.68 -6.40 -9.14
CA THR A 49 11.37 -5.38 -8.12
C THR A 49 9.91 -5.50 -7.69
N ILE A 50 9.61 -4.95 -6.51
CA ILE A 50 8.26 -4.86 -5.96
C ILE A 50 7.51 -3.79 -6.73
N HIS A 51 6.32 -4.14 -7.20
CA HIS A 51 5.33 -3.15 -7.62
C HIS A 51 4.43 -2.82 -6.42
N GLY A 52 3.78 -3.83 -5.84
CA GLY A 52 2.96 -3.63 -4.66
C GLY A 52 2.32 -4.89 -4.12
N LEU A 53 1.43 -4.68 -3.14
CA LEU A 53 0.65 -5.72 -2.48
C LEU A 53 -0.83 -5.35 -2.51
N TRP A 54 -1.61 -6.05 -3.33
CA TRP A 54 -2.93 -5.60 -3.73
C TRP A 54 -4.05 -6.49 -3.19
N PRO A 55 -4.98 -5.93 -2.40
CA PRO A 55 -6.21 -6.63 -2.06
C PRO A 55 -7.16 -6.74 -3.25
N SER A 56 -7.61 -7.97 -3.54
CA SER A 56 -8.63 -8.27 -4.53
C SER A 56 -9.81 -9.01 -3.90
N ASN A 57 -10.97 -8.89 -4.53
CA ASN A 57 -12.15 -9.67 -4.20
C ASN A 57 -12.08 -11.06 -4.85
N LEU A 58 -12.92 -11.98 -4.39
CA LEU A 58 -12.96 -13.38 -4.84
C LEU A 58 -13.16 -13.59 -6.35
N PHE A 59 -13.71 -12.62 -7.06
CA PHE A 59 -13.99 -12.69 -8.51
C PHE A 59 -13.11 -11.76 -9.35
N ILE A 60 -11.88 -11.46 -8.87
CA ILE A 60 -10.89 -10.63 -9.58
C ILE A 60 -11.41 -9.20 -9.86
N SER A 61 -12.42 -8.75 -9.09
CA SER A 61 -12.70 -7.32 -8.95
C SER A 61 -11.84 -6.75 -7.83
N TYR A 62 -11.55 -5.46 -7.87
CA TYR A 62 -10.75 -4.80 -6.84
C TYR A 62 -11.45 -3.53 -6.36
N ASN A 63 -11.14 -3.13 -5.14
CA ASN A 63 -11.46 -1.80 -4.64
C ASN A 63 -10.17 -0.97 -4.69
N GLN A 64 -10.32 0.33 -4.86
CA GLN A 64 -9.22 1.28 -4.81
C GLN A 64 -9.67 2.49 -3.99
N TYR A 65 -8.73 3.13 -3.29
CA TYR A 65 -8.97 4.40 -2.59
C TYR A 65 -10.17 4.36 -1.63
N ARG A 66 -10.29 3.28 -0.83
CA ARG A 66 -11.43 3.06 0.08
C ARG A 66 -11.47 4.04 1.26
N ASN A 67 -10.34 4.67 1.57
CA ASN A 67 -10.25 5.69 2.61
C ASN A 67 -9.52 6.93 2.10
N LEU A 68 -10.28 7.86 1.50
CA LEU A 68 -9.76 9.13 1.01
C LEU A 68 -9.29 10.08 2.14
N THR A 69 -9.67 9.83 3.40
CA THR A 69 -9.16 10.58 4.55
C THR A 69 -7.85 10.03 5.08
N LYS A 70 -7.18 9.14 4.34
CA LYS A 70 -5.84 8.58 4.65
C LYS A 70 -4.96 8.56 3.41
N ARG A 71 -5.16 9.54 2.54
CA ARG A 71 -4.51 9.59 1.25
C ARG A 71 -3.15 10.25 1.35
N CYS A 72 -2.15 9.56 0.82
CA CYS A 72 -0.76 9.99 0.73
C CYS A 72 -0.33 10.39 -0.68
N ASP A 73 -1.08 10.02 -1.73
CA ASP A 73 -0.82 10.44 -3.10
C ASP A 73 -1.72 11.61 -3.53
N SER A 74 -1.16 12.61 -4.21
CA SER A 74 -1.95 13.71 -4.77
C SER A 74 -2.76 13.30 -6.00
N ASP A 75 -2.26 12.29 -6.73
CA ASP A 75 -2.78 11.88 -8.03
C ASP A 75 -3.58 10.57 -7.92
N LEU A 76 -4.90 10.72 -7.86
CA LEU A 76 -5.82 9.58 -7.94
C LEU A 76 -5.81 9.02 -9.36
N SER A 77 -5.45 7.75 -9.52
CA SER A 77 -5.43 7.10 -10.82
C SER A 77 -6.12 5.73 -10.78
N PRO A 78 -7.23 5.53 -11.52
CA PRO A 78 -7.96 6.53 -12.31
C PRO A 78 -8.62 7.60 -11.41
N SER A 79 -8.75 8.83 -11.92
CA SER A 79 -9.33 9.97 -11.18
C SER A 79 -10.87 10.02 -11.19
N ASP A 80 -11.50 9.03 -11.81
CA ASP A 80 -12.96 8.89 -11.89
C ASP A 80 -13.56 8.46 -10.55
N LEU A 81 -13.77 9.44 -9.67
CA LEU A 81 -14.54 9.25 -8.45
C LEU A 81 -16.05 9.39 -8.71
N PRO A 82 -16.91 8.72 -7.90
CA PRO A 82 -18.34 8.95 -7.96
C PRO A 82 -18.69 10.44 -7.86
N VAL A 83 -19.68 10.88 -8.65
CA VAL A 83 -20.13 12.28 -8.65
C VAL A 83 -20.52 12.73 -7.24
N GLY A 84 -19.96 13.86 -6.78
CA GLY A 84 -20.18 14.42 -5.45
C GLY A 84 -19.22 13.93 -4.35
N THR A 85 -18.20 13.14 -4.71
CA THR A 85 -17.15 12.75 -3.76
C THR A 85 -16.28 13.95 -3.40
N THR A 86 -16.28 14.35 -2.12
CA THR A 86 -15.30 15.31 -1.59
C THR A 86 -13.97 14.59 -1.37
N VAL A 87 -12.91 15.09 -1.99
CA VAL A 87 -11.55 14.60 -1.77
C VAL A 87 -10.89 15.46 -0.69
N PRO A 88 -10.54 14.90 0.48
CA PRO A 88 -9.78 15.61 1.50
C PRO A 88 -8.37 16.00 0.98
N PRO A 89 -7.72 16.99 1.62
CA PRO A 89 -6.30 17.24 1.41
C PRO A 89 -5.48 15.97 1.59
N VAL A 90 -4.39 15.86 0.83
CA VAL A 90 -3.38 14.81 1.01
C VAL A 90 -2.77 14.98 2.39
N PHE A 91 -2.44 13.88 3.04
CA PHE A 91 -1.64 13.88 4.26
C PHE A 91 -0.28 14.53 3.99
N PRO A 92 0.27 15.28 4.96
CA PRO A 92 1.63 15.79 4.87
C PRO A 92 2.63 14.68 4.48
N PRO A 93 3.61 14.93 3.60
CA PRO A 93 4.56 13.90 3.16
C PRO A 93 5.31 13.21 4.31
N GLU A 94 5.52 13.90 5.42
CA GLU A 94 6.12 13.39 6.65
C GLU A 94 5.27 12.32 7.36
N GLU A 95 3.95 12.42 7.25
CA GLU A 95 2.97 11.46 7.77
C GLU A 95 2.79 10.24 6.85
N CYS A 96 3.18 10.41 5.59
CA CYS A 96 3.15 9.37 4.56
C CYS A 96 4.47 8.63 4.40
N ARG A 97 5.47 8.98 5.22
CA ARG A 97 6.80 8.39 5.20
C ARG A 97 7.01 7.58 6.47
N SER A 98 7.58 6.40 6.35
CA SER A 98 7.96 5.49 7.43
C SER A 98 9.15 6.02 8.25
N SER A 99 9.09 7.27 8.72
CA SER A 99 10.20 7.90 9.45
C SER A 99 10.43 7.29 10.85
N GLU A 100 9.47 6.54 11.42
CA GLU A 100 9.70 5.76 12.64
C GLU A 100 10.49 4.47 12.36
N SER A 101 11.78 4.58 12.61
CA SER A 101 12.85 3.59 12.44
C SER A 101 12.77 2.46 13.49
N GLY A 102 11.65 1.76 13.57
CA GLY A 102 11.47 0.58 14.44
C GLY A 102 11.94 -0.73 13.81
N VAL A 103 12.04 -0.80 12.49
CA VAL A 103 12.47 -2.00 11.75
C VAL A 103 13.83 -1.71 11.12
N GLN A 104 14.91 -1.99 11.84
CA GLN A 104 16.27 -1.59 11.46
C GLN A 104 16.76 -2.17 10.11
N ASP A 105 16.10 -3.20 9.57
CA ASP A 105 16.43 -3.81 8.26
C ASP A 105 15.52 -3.38 7.09
N PHE A 106 14.38 -2.73 7.38
CA PHE A 106 13.38 -2.34 6.36
C PHE A 106 13.86 -1.28 5.36
N PRO A 107 14.68 -0.27 5.74
CA PRO A 107 15.15 0.73 4.79
C PRO A 107 15.94 0.11 3.63
N SER A 108 16.70 -0.96 3.87
CA SER A 108 17.54 -1.56 2.82
C SER A 108 16.75 -2.29 1.73
N VAL A 109 15.67 -2.98 2.11
CA VAL A 109 14.87 -3.77 1.15
C VAL A 109 14.00 -2.86 0.31
N VAL A 110 13.29 -1.91 0.94
CA VAL A 110 12.39 -1.00 0.23
C VAL A 110 13.17 -0.09 -0.72
N GLU A 111 14.30 0.48 -0.27
CA GLU A 111 15.14 1.35 -1.10
C GLU A 111 15.95 0.60 -2.16
N THR A 112 16.01 -0.74 -2.12
CA THR A 112 16.71 -1.53 -3.15
C THR A 112 15.73 -2.20 -4.11
N PHE A 113 14.61 -2.69 -3.61
CA PHE A 113 13.70 -3.55 -4.36
C PHE A 113 12.34 -2.92 -4.64
N TRP A 114 11.95 -1.82 -3.99
CA TRP A 114 10.68 -1.13 -4.25
C TRP A 114 10.91 0.25 -4.88
N ILE A 115 11.53 0.20 -6.05
CA ILE A 115 12.01 1.37 -6.80
C ILE A 115 10.95 1.86 -7.78
N ASN A 116 10.78 3.18 -7.85
CA ASN A 116 9.90 3.82 -8.81
C ASN A 116 10.61 4.19 -10.13
N GLN A 117 9.81 4.45 -11.16
CA GLN A 117 10.27 4.90 -12.47
C GLN A 117 9.91 6.36 -12.73
N GLY A 118 10.90 7.13 -13.19
CA GLY A 118 10.75 8.50 -13.67
C GLY A 118 10.46 9.57 -12.61
N VAL A 119 10.08 9.16 -11.39
CA VAL A 119 9.78 10.05 -10.25
C VAL A 119 10.26 9.39 -8.93
N PRO A 120 10.35 10.14 -7.81
CA PRO A 120 10.84 9.62 -6.52
C PRO A 120 10.09 8.38 -6.01
N ASN A 121 10.76 7.56 -5.18
CA ASN A 121 10.18 6.32 -4.67
C ASN A 121 8.96 6.57 -3.77
N GLU A 122 8.98 7.69 -3.06
CA GLU A 122 7.94 8.11 -2.14
C GLU A 122 6.59 8.27 -2.86
N ASP A 123 6.59 8.69 -4.12
CA ASP A 123 5.36 8.82 -4.92
C ASP A 123 4.73 7.45 -5.21
N LEU A 124 5.56 6.42 -5.47
CA LEU A 124 5.10 5.04 -5.62
C LEU A 124 4.55 4.50 -4.30
N TRP A 125 5.29 4.67 -3.20
CA TRP A 125 4.84 4.15 -1.91
C TRP A 125 3.55 4.81 -1.44
N ALA A 126 3.44 6.13 -1.65
CA ALA A 126 2.22 6.89 -1.41
C ALA A 126 1.04 6.38 -2.25
N HIS A 127 1.28 6.08 -3.53
CA HIS A 127 0.28 5.49 -4.42
C HIS A 127 -0.19 4.13 -3.89
N GLU A 128 0.76 3.24 -3.59
CA GLU A 128 0.49 1.88 -3.15
C GLU A 128 -0.28 1.86 -1.83
N PHE A 129 0.09 2.70 -0.87
CA PHE A 129 -0.65 2.84 0.38
C PHE A 129 -2.08 3.34 0.15
N SER A 130 -2.21 4.49 -0.53
CA SER A 130 -3.49 5.18 -0.68
C SER A 130 -4.50 4.36 -1.48
N LYS A 131 -4.02 3.72 -2.54
CA LYS A 131 -4.86 2.96 -3.48
C LYS A 131 -5.18 1.56 -2.98
N HIS A 132 -4.19 0.86 -2.43
CA HIS A 132 -4.29 -0.57 -2.14
C HIS A 132 -4.42 -0.86 -0.64
N VAL A 133 -3.60 -0.26 0.22
CA VAL A 133 -3.62 -0.58 1.67
C VAL A 133 -4.90 -0.14 2.34
N THR A 134 -5.44 1.02 1.95
CA THR A 134 -6.75 1.50 2.46
C THR A 134 -7.90 0.52 2.19
N CYS A 135 -7.71 -0.44 1.29
CA CYS A 135 -8.67 -1.48 0.94
C CYS A 135 -8.48 -2.80 1.72
N THR A 136 -7.43 -2.92 2.53
CA THR A 136 -7.06 -4.13 3.28
C THR A 136 -7.51 -4.03 4.73
N SER A 137 -8.41 -4.92 5.16
CA SER A 137 -9.07 -4.74 6.47
C SER A 137 -8.16 -4.86 7.69
N THR A 138 -7.05 -5.61 7.58
CA THR A 138 -6.12 -5.83 8.69
C THR A 138 -5.25 -4.61 9.00
N PHE A 139 -5.22 -3.62 8.10
CA PHE A 139 -4.53 -2.34 8.30
C PHE A 139 -5.48 -1.21 8.75
N GLU A 140 -6.74 -1.51 9.08
CA GLU A 140 -7.64 -0.51 9.66
C GLU A 140 -7.16 -0.07 11.05
N VAL A 141 -7.23 1.23 11.35
CA VAL A 141 -6.80 1.79 12.66
C VAL A 141 -7.46 1.10 13.85
N ALA A 142 -8.73 0.73 13.70
CA ALA A 142 -9.48 0.00 14.72
C ALA A 142 -8.82 -1.33 15.13
N CYS A 143 -7.92 -1.89 14.31
CA CYS A 143 -7.16 -3.10 14.62
C CYS A 143 -5.95 -2.86 15.52
N TYR A 144 -5.53 -1.61 15.69
CA TYR A 144 -4.40 -1.18 16.51
C TYR A 144 -4.85 -0.53 17.83
N GLU A 145 -6.12 -0.17 17.95
CA GLU A 145 -6.70 0.39 19.18
C GLU A 145 -6.63 -0.59 20.37
N PRO A 146 -6.49 -0.08 21.61
CA PRO A 146 -6.43 1.34 21.99
C PRO A 146 -5.02 1.95 21.90
N ASP A 147 -4.01 1.16 21.54
CA ASP A 147 -2.60 1.55 21.59
C ASP A 147 -2.09 2.04 20.23
N TYR A 148 -2.99 2.47 19.35
CA TYR A 148 -2.64 2.94 18.01
C TYR A 148 -1.69 4.13 18.13
N LYS A 149 -0.51 3.98 17.52
CA LYS A 149 0.40 5.10 17.31
C LYS A 149 0.09 5.73 15.97
N GLU A 150 0.13 7.05 15.92
CA GLU A 150 -0.10 7.78 14.68
C GLU A 150 0.80 7.23 13.56
N HIS A 151 0.18 6.93 12.40
CA HIS A 151 0.81 6.34 11.21
C HIS A 151 1.37 4.91 11.36
N GLN A 152 1.02 4.19 12.43
CA GLN A 152 1.44 2.81 12.61
C GLN A 152 0.95 1.87 11.48
N ASP A 153 -0.21 2.16 10.88
CA ASP A 153 -0.75 1.41 9.75
C ASP A 153 0.04 1.64 8.45
N VAL A 154 0.63 2.82 8.27
CA VAL A 154 1.54 3.15 7.16
C VAL A 154 2.87 2.41 7.33
N VAL A 155 3.41 2.34 8.55
CA VAL A 155 4.70 1.69 8.83
C VAL A 155 4.61 0.17 8.80
N ASN A 156 3.50 -0.40 9.22
CA ASN A 156 3.32 -1.86 9.25
C ASN A 156 3.00 -2.46 7.88
N PHE A 157 2.68 -1.61 6.89
CA PHE A 157 2.55 -2.01 5.50
C PHE A 157 3.92 -2.27 4.87
#